data_AF-A0A0G0VQ32-F1
#
_entry.id   AF-A0A0G0VQ32-F1
#
_cell.length_a   1.000
_cell.length_b   1.000
_cell.length_c   1.000
_cell.angle_alpha   90.00
_cell.angle_beta   90.00
_cell.angle_gamma   90.00
#
_symmetry.space_group_name_H-M   'P 1'
#
loop_
_entity.id
_entity.type
_entity.pdbx_description
1 polymer ?
#
loop_
_entity_poly.entity_id
_entity_poly.type
_entity_poly.pdbx_seq_one_letter_code
_entity_poly.pdbx_strand_id
1 'polypeptide(L)'
;MLVDILISKVRVKVLELFLGNPGQIYHVRDIVRRVDEEINAVRRELARLEKTGLLTSEWRANRRFYAIRREFIFFNELLSIINKSVGLGGAIIANKQKLGKIKYAMLSSSFVKGKPYTQNDVDLFVVGTIVLPELGAIIREEEARRAREINFTPMAEEEFNFRKNRRDPFVMGILAKPRVMLIGDEEEMVKL
;
A
#
# COMPACT_ATOMS: atom_id res chain seq x y z
N MET A 1 6.19 15.12 -1.56
CA MET A 1 5.98 13.68 -1.26
C MET A 1 6.75 13.31 0.01
N LEU A 2 6.60 12.13 0.62
CA LEU A 2 7.05 11.83 2.00
C LEU A 2 8.48 12.27 2.38
N VAL A 3 9.41 12.30 1.42
CA VAL A 3 10.77 12.85 1.57
C VAL A 3 10.76 14.31 2.04
N ASP A 4 9.74 15.10 1.70
CA ASP A 4 9.61 16.50 2.09
C ASP A 4 9.15 16.66 3.55
N ILE A 5 8.61 15.60 4.16
CA ILE A 5 8.15 15.58 5.56
C ILE A 5 9.16 14.85 6.46
N LEU A 6 9.87 13.86 5.92
CA LEU A 6 10.84 13.05 6.64
C LEU A 6 12.27 13.45 6.31
N ILE A 7 13.05 13.79 7.34
CA ILE A 7 14.41 14.35 7.23
C ILE A 7 15.40 13.48 6.42
N SER A 8 15.24 12.15 6.43
CA SER A 8 16.18 11.22 5.78
C SER A 8 15.59 10.60 4.52
N LYS A 9 16.09 11.01 3.35
CA LYS A 9 15.77 10.42 2.04
C LYS A 9 16.06 8.91 2.00
N VAL A 10 17.21 8.48 2.53
CA VAL A 10 17.60 7.06 2.59
C VAL A 10 16.61 6.27 3.43
N ARG A 11 16.17 6.81 4.57
CA ARG A 11 15.16 6.18 5.41
C ARG A 11 13.84 6.02 4.67
N VAL A 12 13.38 7.05 3.97
CA VAL A 12 12.14 7.00 3.18
C VAL A 12 12.22 5.86 2.17
N LYS A 13 13.29 5.80 1.36
CA LYS A 13 13.47 4.73 0.37
C LYS A 13 13.52 3.33 0.99
N VAL A 14 14.16 3.18 2.15
CA VAL A 14 14.19 1.90 2.89
C VAL A 14 12.78 1.54 3.37
N LEU A 15 12.03 2.47 3.94
CA LEU A 15 10.64 2.24 4.36
C LEU A 15 9.75 1.86 3.17
N GLU A 16 9.87 2.58 2.05
CA GLU A 16 9.15 2.29 0.81
C GLU A 16 9.45 0.88 0.29
N LEU A 17 10.71 0.44 0.34
CA LEU A 17 11.10 -0.91 -0.04
C LEU A 17 10.40 -1.98 0.82
N PHE A 18 10.48 -1.86 2.14
CA PHE A 18 9.97 -2.88 3.08
C PHE A 18 8.44 -2.87 3.23
N LEU A 19 7.81 -1.69 3.28
CA LEU A 19 6.37 -1.54 3.51
C LEU A 19 5.56 -1.51 2.21
N GLY A 20 6.19 -1.19 1.08
CA GLY A 20 5.58 -1.35 -0.25
C GLY A 20 5.55 -2.80 -0.75
N ASN A 21 6.38 -3.68 -0.16
CA ASN A 21 6.42 -5.12 -0.46
C ASN A 21 6.48 -5.96 0.84
N PRO A 22 5.43 -5.92 1.67
CA PRO A 22 5.47 -6.53 3.00
C PRO A 22 5.60 -8.06 2.93
N GLY A 23 6.41 -8.60 3.85
CA GLY A 23 6.71 -10.04 3.92
C GLY A 23 7.98 -10.45 3.17
N GLN A 24 8.61 -9.54 2.44
CA GLN A 24 9.91 -9.79 1.81
C GLN A 24 11.07 -9.61 2.80
N ILE A 25 12.12 -10.39 2.61
CA ILE A 25 13.37 -10.34 3.36
C ILE A 25 14.48 -9.98 2.38
N TYR A 26 15.29 -8.99 2.72
CA TYR A 26 16.35 -8.49 1.84
C TYR A 26 17.70 -8.57 2.51
N HIS A 27 18.74 -8.98 1.76
CA HIS A 27 20.10 -8.81 2.22
C HIS A 27 20.61 -7.39 1.93
N VAL A 28 21.60 -6.93 2.69
CA VAL A 28 22.05 -5.52 2.63
C VAL A 28 22.41 -5.04 1.21
N ARG A 29 23.06 -5.87 0.38
CA ARG A 29 23.43 -5.46 -0.99
C ARG A 29 22.22 -5.36 -1.92
N ASP A 30 21.20 -6.19 -1.76
CA ASP A 30 19.94 -6.04 -2.48
C ASP A 30 19.25 -4.74 -2.10
N ILE A 31 19.23 -4.42 -0.80
CA ILE A 31 18.63 -3.16 -0.31
C ILE A 31 19.33 -1.99 -0.96
N VAL A 32 20.67 -1.93 -0.89
CA VAL A 32 21.50 -0.87 -1.50
C VAL A 32 21.18 -0.68 -2.98
N ARG A 33 21.11 -1.77 -3.75
CA ARG A 33 20.78 -1.72 -5.18
C ARG A 33 19.37 -1.22 -5.45
N ARG A 34 18.39 -1.64 -4.65
CA ARG A 34 16.98 -1.29 -4.84
C ARG A 34 16.66 0.13 -4.42
N VAL A 35 17.28 0.62 -3.35
CA VAL A 35 17.10 1.99 -2.89
C VAL A 35 17.98 2.96 -3.69
N ASP A 36 19.03 2.48 -4.36
CA ASP A 36 19.98 3.29 -5.12
C ASP A 36 20.58 4.41 -4.25
N GLU A 37 21.24 4.01 -3.16
CA GLU A 37 21.89 4.89 -2.18
C GLU A 37 23.21 4.28 -1.70
N GLU A 38 24.07 5.09 -1.09
CA GLU A 38 25.40 4.65 -0.63
C GLU A 38 25.31 3.61 0.51
N ILE A 39 26.20 2.61 0.48
CA ILE A 39 26.15 1.43 1.36
C ILE A 39 26.21 1.78 2.85
N ASN A 40 27.05 2.74 3.25
CA ASN A 40 27.16 3.14 4.66
C ASN A 40 25.94 3.94 5.10
N ALA A 41 25.36 4.78 4.23
CA ALA A 41 24.10 5.45 4.50
C ALA A 41 22.96 4.45 4.73
N VAL A 42 22.83 3.44 3.86
CA VAL A 42 21.85 2.36 4.02
C VAL A 42 22.08 1.58 5.32
N ARG A 43 23.33 1.19 5.61
CA ARG A 43 23.67 0.48 6.86
C ARG A 43 23.31 1.27 8.11
N ARG A 44 23.58 2.58 8.13
CA ARG A 44 23.21 3.46 9.26
C ARG A 44 21.71 3.49 9.47
N GLU A 45 20.91 3.61 8.41
CA GLU A 45 19.46 3.62 8.54
C GLU A 45 18.89 2.25 8.93
N LEU A 46 19.40 1.15 8.38
CA LEU A 46 19.00 -0.20 8.78
C LEU A 46 19.25 -0.46 10.27
N ALA A 47 20.43 -0.07 10.78
CA ALA A 47 20.76 -0.21 12.19
C ALA A 47 19.86 0.66 13.09
N ARG A 48 19.51 1.87 12.65
CA ARG A 48 18.56 2.74 13.37
C ARG A 48 17.17 2.11 13.43
N LEU A 49 16.64 1.63 12.31
CA LEU A 49 15.31 1.03 12.23
C LEU A 49 15.22 -0.32 12.97
N GLU A 50 16.32 -1.06 13.03
CA GLU A 50 16.42 -2.25 13.88
C GLU A 50 16.40 -1.87 15.36
N LYS A 51 17.18 -0.84 15.76
CA LYS A 51 17.21 -0.35 17.15
C LYS A 51 15.84 0.16 17.61
N THR A 52 15.03 0.76 16.73
CA THR A 52 13.66 1.16 17.06
C THR A 52 12.69 -0.02 17.13
N GLY A 53 13.11 -1.22 16.71
CA GLY A 53 12.27 -2.41 16.68
C GLY A 53 11.39 -2.54 15.43
N LEU A 54 11.52 -1.63 14.45
CA LEU A 54 10.74 -1.70 13.20
C LEU A 54 11.27 -2.82 12.30
N LEU A 55 12.59 -2.99 12.24
CA LEU A 55 13.23 -4.08 11.52
C LEU A 55 13.74 -5.15 12.49
N THR A 56 13.79 -6.38 12.01
CA THR A 56 14.61 -7.45 12.56
C THR A 56 15.75 -7.76 11.60
N SER A 57 16.84 -8.32 12.11
CA SER A 57 17.89 -8.87 11.26
C SER A 57 18.30 -10.27 11.71
N GLU A 58 18.81 -11.03 10.76
CA GLU A 58 19.34 -12.36 10.97
C GLU A 58 20.58 -12.59 10.09
N TRP A 59 21.49 -13.43 10.56
CA TRP A 59 22.63 -13.90 9.78
C TRP A 59 22.28 -15.23 9.14
N ARG A 60 22.40 -15.31 7.81
CA ARG A 60 22.32 -16.57 7.06
C ARG A 60 23.63 -16.76 6.33
N ALA A 61 24.42 -17.75 6.78
CA ALA A 61 25.84 -17.89 6.44
C ALA A 61 26.58 -16.55 6.66
N ASN A 62 27.22 -16.00 5.62
CA ASN A 62 28.01 -14.75 5.70
C ASN A 62 27.23 -13.50 5.24
N ARG A 63 25.90 -13.54 5.23
CA ARG A 63 25.07 -12.42 4.80
C ARG A 63 24.06 -12.03 5.87
N ARG A 64 23.96 -10.73 6.12
CA ARG A 64 22.96 -10.14 7.01
C ARG A 64 21.70 -9.79 6.23
N PHE A 65 20.58 -10.31 6.68
CA PHE A 65 19.25 -10.10 6.13
C PHE A 65 18.43 -9.24 7.08
N TYR A 66 17.54 -8.43 6.52
CA TYR A 66 16.59 -7.61 7.26
C TYR A 66 15.17 -7.93 6.83
N ALA A 67 14.25 -7.87 7.78
CA ALA A 67 12.82 -8.04 7.59
C ALA A 67 12.05 -7.01 8.41
N ILE A 68 10.83 -6.69 7.97
CA ILE A 68 9.92 -5.81 8.72
C ILE A 68 9.27 -6.59 9.87
N ARG A 69 9.24 -6.02 11.08
CA ARG A 69 8.54 -6.58 12.24
C ARG A 69 7.07 -6.18 12.20
N ARG A 70 6.17 -7.14 11.99
CA ARG A 70 4.72 -6.87 11.85
C ARG A 70 4.06 -6.51 13.18
N GLU A 71 4.70 -6.88 14.29
CA GLU A 71 4.27 -6.62 15.66
C GLU A 71 4.70 -5.23 16.15
N PHE A 72 5.39 -4.45 15.31
CA PHE A 72 5.76 -3.08 15.66
C PHE A 72 4.51 -2.22 15.85
N ILE A 73 4.48 -1.43 16.93
CA ILE A 73 3.27 -0.70 17.36
C ILE A 73 2.70 0.22 16.29
N PHE A 74 3.56 0.87 15.48
CA PHE A 74 3.13 1.76 14.39
C PHE A 74 3.14 1.10 13.01
N PHE A 75 3.13 -0.24 12.94
CA PHE A 75 3.26 -0.96 11.68
C PHE A 75 2.13 -0.60 10.71
N ASN A 76 0.87 -0.57 11.17
CA ASN A 76 -0.28 -0.33 10.29
C ASN A 76 -0.32 1.12 9.79
N GLU A 77 0.08 2.07 10.63
CA GLU A 77 0.14 3.50 10.33
C GLU A 77 1.21 3.77 9.28
N LEU A 78 2.42 3.23 9.49
CA LEU A 78 3.50 3.33 8.51
C LEU A 78 3.14 2.63 7.20
N LEU A 79 2.51 1.46 7.28
CA LEU A 79 2.05 0.73 6.10
C LEU A 79 1.03 1.55 5.29
N SER A 80 0.07 2.19 5.97
CA SER A 80 -0.91 3.08 5.36
C SER A 80 -0.24 4.29 4.70
N ILE A 81 0.67 4.97 5.40
CA ILE A 81 1.38 6.13 4.87
C ILE A 81 2.20 5.76 3.63
N ILE A 82 2.97 4.67 3.68
CA ILE A 82 3.81 4.24 2.56
C ILE A 82 2.97 3.78 1.37
N ASN A 83 1.90 3.01 1.57
CA ASN A 83 1.06 2.57 0.44
C ASN A 83 0.29 3.73 -0.22
N LYS A 84 0.21 4.92 0.41
CA LYS A 84 -0.26 6.16 -0.24
C LYS A 84 0.81 6.86 -1.08
N SER A 85 2.10 6.55 -0.88
CA SER A 85 3.19 7.18 -1.64
C SER A 85 3.74 6.30 -2.77
N VAL A 86 3.65 4.98 -2.65
CA VAL A 86 4.22 4.03 -3.63
C VAL A 86 3.21 2.99 -4.11
N GLY A 87 3.58 2.26 -5.17
CA GLY A 87 2.78 1.18 -5.76
C GLY A 87 1.40 1.66 -6.22
N LEU A 88 0.40 0.80 -6.10
CA LEU A 88 -0.96 1.08 -6.55
C LEU A 88 -1.54 2.36 -5.92
N GLY A 89 -1.41 2.53 -4.60
CA GLY A 89 -2.02 3.68 -3.93
C GLY A 89 -1.35 5.00 -4.33
N GLY A 90 -0.03 5.02 -4.43
CA GLY A 90 0.72 6.16 -4.97
C GLY A 90 0.31 6.51 -6.41
N ALA A 91 0.17 5.48 -7.27
CA ALA A 91 -0.23 5.67 -8.66
C ALA A 91 -1.66 6.23 -8.79
N ILE A 92 -2.62 5.73 -7.99
CA ILE A 92 -3.99 6.26 -7.95
C ILE A 92 -4.00 7.73 -7.50
N ILE A 93 -3.27 8.08 -6.45
CA ILE A 93 -3.21 9.46 -5.94
C ILE A 93 -2.56 10.41 -6.95
N ALA A 94 -1.46 10.00 -7.56
CA ALA A 94 -0.73 10.80 -8.55
C ALA A 94 -1.56 11.04 -9.83
N ASN A 95 -2.36 10.07 -10.25
CA ASN A 95 -3.16 10.14 -11.47
C ASN A 95 -4.63 10.50 -11.23
N LYS A 96 -5.01 10.95 -10.02
CA LYS A 96 -6.41 11.19 -9.64
C LYS A 96 -7.20 12.05 -10.64
N GLN A 97 -6.54 13.03 -11.27
CA GLN A 97 -7.19 13.93 -12.23
C GLN A 97 -7.50 13.25 -13.58
N LYS A 98 -6.69 12.26 -13.97
CA LYS A 98 -6.87 11.50 -15.22
C LYS A 98 -7.87 10.36 -15.05
N LEU A 99 -7.97 9.83 -13.84
CA LEU A 99 -8.87 8.72 -13.51
C LEU A 99 -10.36 9.11 -13.46
N GLY A 100 -10.68 10.39 -13.57
CA GLY A 100 -12.05 10.92 -13.56
C GLY A 100 -12.42 11.59 -12.23
N LYS A 101 -13.71 11.62 -11.93
CA LYS A 101 -14.25 12.21 -10.69
C LYS A 101 -14.43 11.12 -9.64
N ILE A 102 -13.35 10.81 -8.93
CA ILE A 102 -13.35 9.82 -7.84
C ILE A 102 -13.87 10.45 -6.55
N LYS A 103 -14.94 9.90 -5.99
CA LYS A 103 -15.47 10.26 -4.67
C LYS A 103 -14.71 9.52 -3.55
N TYR A 104 -14.52 8.21 -3.70
CA TYR A 104 -13.74 7.39 -2.75
C TYR A 104 -12.79 6.45 -3.49
N ALA A 105 -11.59 6.23 -2.93
CA ALA A 105 -10.72 5.14 -3.34
C ALA A 105 -10.03 4.54 -2.12
N MET A 106 -10.00 3.22 -2.02
CA MET A 106 -9.39 2.53 -0.89
C MET A 106 -8.69 1.22 -1.30
N LEU A 107 -7.61 0.90 -0.59
CA LEU A 107 -6.98 -0.42 -0.65
C LEU A 107 -7.42 -1.26 0.54
N SER A 108 -7.66 -2.54 0.35
CA SER A 108 -7.96 -3.44 1.46
C SER A 108 -6.75 -3.68 2.34
N SER A 109 -6.98 -3.93 3.63
CA SER A 109 -5.90 -4.27 4.57
C SER A 109 -5.15 -5.56 4.17
N SER A 110 -5.84 -6.52 3.54
CA SER A 110 -5.21 -7.75 3.02
C SER A 110 -4.21 -7.45 1.91
N PHE A 111 -4.57 -6.59 0.95
CA PHE A 111 -3.71 -6.18 -0.14
C PHE A 111 -2.45 -5.45 0.36
N VAL A 112 -2.62 -4.42 1.19
CA VAL A 112 -1.48 -3.64 1.70
C VAL A 112 -0.60 -4.47 2.64
N LYS A 113 -1.14 -5.48 3.34
CA LYS A 113 -0.34 -6.39 4.18
C LYS A 113 0.34 -7.52 3.41
N GLY A 114 0.11 -7.63 2.10
CA GLY A 114 0.65 -8.70 1.27
C GLY A 114 0.15 -10.08 1.71
N LYS A 115 -1.11 -10.16 2.16
CA LYS A 115 -1.72 -11.46 2.48
C LYS A 115 -1.96 -12.28 1.19
N PRO A 116 -1.99 -13.62 1.29
CA PRO A 116 -2.34 -14.47 0.17
C PRO A 116 -3.64 -14.03 -0.49
N TYR A 117 -3.71 -14.18 -1.82
CA TYR A 117 -4.91 -13.87 -2.59
C TYR A 117 -6.07 -14.73 -2.13
N THR A 118 -7.25 -14.14 -1.99
CA THR A 118 -8.50 -14.88 -1.92
C THR A 118 -9.43 -14.32 -2.98
N GLN A 119 -10.10 -15.18 -3.74
CA GLN A 119 -10.96 -14.75 -4.86
C GLN A 119 -12.10 -13.82 -4.44
N ASN A 120 -12.47 -13.84 -3.15
CA ASN A 120 -13.56 -13.04 -2.62
C ASN A 120 -13.10 -11.72 -1.97
N ASP A 121 -11.79 -11.46 -1.90
CA ASP A 121 -11.26 -10.21 -1.36
C ASP A 121 -11.01 -9.20 -2.47
N VAL A 122 -11.57 -8.00 -2.30
CA VAL A 122 -11.27 -6.84 -3.14
C VAL A 122 -9.94 -6.26 -2.68
N ASP A 123 -9.03 -6.02 -3.61
CA ASP A 123 -7.74 -5.36 -3.38
C ASP A 123 -7.88 -3.83 -3.46
N LEU A 124 -8.60 -3.33 -4.47
CA LEU A 124 -8.88 -1.91 -4.70
C LEU A 124 -10.38 -1.68 -4.93
N PHE A 125 -10.97 -0.73 -4.19
CA PHE A 125 -12.33 -0.28 -4.41
C PHE A 125 -12.32 1.21 -4.78
N VAL A 126 -13.00 1.58 -5.86
CA VAL A 126 -13.07 2.95 -6.36
C VAL A 126 -14.52 3.31 -6.62
N VAL A 127 -14.96 4.45 -6.07
CA VAL A 127 -16.32 4.98 -6.23
C VAL A 127 -16.28 6.31 -6.96
N GLY A 128 -17.09 6.46 -8.00
CA GLY A 128 -17.29 7.73 -8.72
C GLY A 128 -17.40 7.55 -10.24
N THR A 129 -17.18 8.64 -10.98
CA THR A 129 -17.11 8.59 -12.44
C THR A 129 -15.69 8.27 -12.88
N ILE A 130 -15.45 7.01 -13.23
CA ILE A 130 -14.11 6.46 -13.44
C ILE A 130 -13.81 6.30 -14.92
N VAL A 131 -12.62 6.75 -15.36
CA VAL A 131 -12.08 6.49 -16.69
C VAL A 131 -11.40 5.12 -16.68
N LEU A 132 -12.16 4.07 -17.03
CA LEU A 132 -11.69 2.67 -16.95
C LEU A 132 -10.38 2.37 -17.70
N PRO A 133 -10.12 2.91 -18.91
CA PRO A 133 -8.84 2.66 -19.60
C PRO A 133 -7.62 3.14 -18.81
N GLU A 134 -7.72 4.31 -18.17
CA GLU A 134 -6.65 4.90 -17.35
C GLU A 134 -6.44 4.07 -16.07
N LEU A 135 -7.52 3.67 -15.41
CA LEU A 135 -7.44 2.79 -14.24
C LEU A 135 -6.82 1.44 -14.60
N GLY A 136 -7.25 0.85 -15.72
CA GLY A 136 -6.72 -0.42 -16.22
C GLY A 136 -5.23 -0.38 -16.56
N ALA A 137 -4.72 0.76 -17.04
CA ALA A 137 -3.28 0.94 -17.26
C ALA A 137 -2.48 0.87 -15.95
N ILE A 138 -2.95 1.57 -14.91
CA ILE A 138 -2.32 1.56 -13.58
C ILE A 138 -2.36 0.15 -12.96
N ILE A 139 -3.51 -0.54 -13.09
CA ILE A 139 -3.67 -1.89 -12.57
C ILE A 139 -2.67 -2.85 -13.22
N ARG A 140 -2.56 -2.85 -14.56
CA ARG A 140 -1.63 -3.72 -15.28
C ARG A 140 -0.17 -3.50 -14.88
N GLU A 141 0.22 -2.25 -14.64
CA GLU A 141 1.57 -1.92 -14.18
C GLU A 141 1.84 -2.53 -12.79
N GLU A 142 0.90 -2.41 -11.86
CA GLU A 142 1.04 -2.97 -10.53
C GLU A 142 0.97 -4.51 -10.54
N GLU A 143 0.13 -5.12 -11.38
CA GLU A 143 0.07 -6.57 -11.57
C GLU A 143 1.40 -7.13 -12.06
N ALA A 144 2.03 -6.47 -13.04
CA ALA A 144 3.36 -6.82 -13.51
C ALA A 144 4.42 -6.67 -12.40
N ARG A 145 4.32 -5.61 -11.58
CA ARG A 145 5.23 -5.36 -10.45
C ARG A 145 5.13 -6.43 -9.36
N ARG A 146 3.92 -6.91 -9.07
CA ARG A 146 3.64 -7.89 -8.00
C ARG A 146 3.61 -9.34 -8.49
N ALA A 147 3.63 -9.56 -9.80
CA ALA A 147 3.44 -10.87 -10.42
C ALA A 147 2.16 -11.59 -9.93
N ARG A 148 1.08 -10.82 -9.77
CA ARG A 148 -0.23 -11.30 -9.31
C ARG A 148 -1.33 -10.38 -9.82
N GLU A 149 -2.47 -10.96 -10.19
CA GLU A 149 -3.70 -10.22 -10.50
C GLU A 149 -4.19 -9.37 -9.32
N ILE A 150 -4.80 -8.23 -9.64
CA ILE A 150 -5.38 -7.31 -8.67
C ILE A 150 -6.89 -7.32 -8.83
N ASN A 151 -7.59 -7.75 -7.80
CA ASN A 151 -9.04 -7.71 -7.80
C ASN A 151 -9.51 -6.28 -7.49
N PHE A 152 -9.91 -5.53 -8.51
CA PHE A 152 -10.43 -4.18 -8.34
C PHE A 152 -11.90 -4.07 -8.70
N THR A 153 -12.63 -3.20 -7.99
CA THR A 153 -14.05 -2.96 -8.24
C THR A 153 -14.30 -1.46 -8.42
N PRO A 154 -14.49 -0.98 -9.66
CA PRO A 154 -15.03 0.35 -9.92
C PRO A 154 -16.56 0.34 -9.71
N MET A 155 -17.10 1.37 -9.07
CA MET A 155 -18.54 1.49 -8.80
C MET A 155 -18.99 2.94 -8.98
N ALA A 156 -20.14 3.16 -9.61
CA ALA A 156 -20.72 4.50 -9.70
C ALA A 156 -21.17 4.99 -8.33
N GLU A 157 -21.17 6.31 -8.10
CA GLU A 157 -21.56 6.87 -6.80
C GLU A 157 -23.02 6.56 -6.46
N GLU A 158 -23.91 6.62 -7.44
CA GLU A 158 -25.33 6.30 -7.31
C GLU A 158 -25.55 4.82 -6.96
N GLU A 159 -24.79 3.92 -7.62
CA GLU A 159 -24.84 2.47 -7.34
C GLU A 159 -24.34 2.17 -5.93
N PHE A 160 -23.21 2.77 -5.54
CA PHE A 160 -22.64 2.60 -4.21
C PHE A 160 -23.62 3.02 -3.12
N ASN A 161 -24.21 4.21 -3.23
CA ASN A 161 -25.19 4.71 -2.27
C ASN A 161 -26.45 3.84 -2.23
N PHE A 162 -26.96 3.41 -3.38
CA PHE A 162 -28.11 2.52 -3.44
C PHE A 162 -27.85 1.17 -2.75
N ARG A 163 -26.72 0.54 -3.06
CA ARG A 163 -26.33 -0.76 -2.48
C ARG A 163 -26.01 -0.66 -0.99
N LYS A 164 -25.34 0.42 -0.57
CA LYS A 164 -25.07 0.72 0.84
C LYS A 164 -26.37 0.89 1.64
N ASN A 165 -27.33 1.68 1.13
CA ASN A 165 -28.63 1.90 1.78
C ASN A 165 -29.47 0.63 1.91
N ARG A 166 -29.34 -0.29 0.95
CA ARG A 166 -30.00 -1.61 0.98
C ARG A 166 -29.23 -2.68 1.76
N ARG A 167 -28.10 -2.31 2.39
CA ARG A 167 -27.21 -3.24 3.09
C ARG A 167 -26.79 -4.43 2.23
N ASP A 168 -26.47 -4.16 0.97
CA ASP A 168 -25.96 -5.15 0.03
C ASP A 168 -24.76 -5.92 0.65
N PRO A 169 -24.77 -7.27 0.65
CA PRO A 169 -23.74 -8.06 1.32
C PRO A 169 -22.32 -7.79 0.86
N PHE A 170 -22.12 -7.47 -0.43
CA PHE A 170 -20.80 -7.20 -0.98
C PHE A 170 -20.28 -5.84 -0.53
N VAL A 171 -21.10 -4.78 -0.65
CA VAL A 171 -20.73 -3.44 -0.16
C VAL A 171 -20.51 -3.46 1.35
N MET A 172 -21.40 -4.09 2.12
CA MET A 172 -21.22 -4.23 3.57
C MET A 172 -19.96 -5.04 3.92
N GLY A 173 -19.65 -6.09 3.15
CA GLY A 173 -18.43 -6.87 3.32
C GLY A 173 -17.15 -6.05 3.10
N ILE A 174 -17.16 -5.13 2.13
CA ILE A 174 -16.08 -4.16 1.94
C ILE A 174 -16.03 -3.19 3.12
N LEU A 175 -17.15 -2.55 3.48
CA LEU A 175 -17.24 -1.53 4.53
C LEU A 175 -17.02 -2.07 5.96
N ALA A 176 -17.10 -3.38 6.18
CA ALA A 176 -16.79 -3.99 7.48
C ALA A 176 -15.29 -4.28 7.69
N LYS A 177 -14.49 -4.38 6.62
CA LYS A 177 -13.07 -4.77 6.69
C LYS A 177 -12.15 -3.56 6.82
N PRO A 178 -11.04 -3.63 7.59
CA PRO A 178 -10.06 -2.55 7.65
C PRO A 178 -9.49 -2.20 6.26
N ARG A 179 -9.21 -0.91 6.04
CA ARG A 179 -8.78 -0.37 4.75
C ARG A 179 -7.72 0.72 4.89
N VAL A 180 -7.10 1.07 3.77
CA VAL A 180 -6.29 2.28 3.62
C VAL A 180 -7.01 3.20 2.64
N MET A 181 -7.57 4.29 3.14
CA MET A 181 -8.18 5.32 2.30
C MET A 181 -7.12 6.08 1.50
N LEU A 182 -7.31 6.15 0.18
CA LEU A 182 -6.48 6.92 -0.75
C LEU A 182 -7.12 8.27 -1.08
N ILE A 183 -8.43 8.27 -1.32
CA ILE A 183 -9.23 9.44 -1.71
C ILE A 183 -10.55 9.39 -0.93
N GLY A 184 -11.01 10.56 -0.48
CA GLY A 184 -12.25 10.72 0.28
C GLY A 184 -12.10 10.41 1.77
N ASP A 185 -13.18 10.61 2.51
CA ASP A 185 -13.24 10.43 3.96
C ASP A 185 -13.83 9.05 4.33
N GLU A 186 -13.23 8.37 5.32
CA GLU A 186 -13.67 7.04 5.74
C GLU A 186 -15.01 7.08 6.48
N GLU A 187 -15.19 8.08 7.35
CA GLU A 187 -16.41 8.22 8.16
C GLU A 187 -17.61 8.50 7.26
N GLU A 188 -17.47 9.40 6.29
CA GLU A 188 -18.49 9.65 5.26
C GLU A 188 -18.80 8.38 4.45
N MET A 189 -17.77 7.63 4.04
CA MET A 189 -17.93 6.43 3.24
C MET A 189 -18.68 5.32 4.00
N VAL A 190 -18.51 5.20 5.32
CA VAL A 190 -19.12 4.13 6.12
C VAL A 190 -20.48 4.54 6.72
N LYS A 191 -20.74 5.83 6.89
CA LYS A 191 -21.99 6.36 7.50
C LYS A 191 -23.26 5.83 6.83
N LEU A 192 -24.08 5.08 7.56
CA LEU A 192 -25.38 4.56 7.09
C LEU A 192 -26.44 5.65 6.95
#